data_AF-A0AAT9QFW7-F1
#
_entry.id   AF-A0AAT9QFW7-F1
#
_cell.length_a   1.000
_cell.length_b   1.000
_cell.length_c   1.000
_cell.angle_alpha   90.00
_cell.angle_beta   90.00
_cell.angle_gamma   90.00
#
_symmetry.space_group_name_H-M   'P 1'
#
loop_
_entity.id
_entity.type
_entity.pdbx_description
1 polymer ?
#
loop_
_entity_poly.entity_id
_entity_poly.type
_entity_poly.pdbx_seq_one_letter_code
_entity_poly.pdbx_strand_id
1 'polypeptide(L)'
;MTTDAHAAGHRAHLEHLCADGGPLTAHSRYATTQNPEWFNVKRQQPRQERRALHNEILAAFVAAHPDVLRNRKAIVLAGPPGAGKSTAQDTLIAQTRTRPEQWLSINPDDFKDEPAADGPGGWQL
;
A
#
# COMPACT_ATOMS: atom_id res chain seq x y z
N MET A 1 -19.94 -23.64 -13.46
CA MET A 1 -18.60 -23.50 -14.06
C MET A 1 -17.98 -22.28 -13.45
N THR A 2 -17.13 -22.53 -12.47
CA THR A 2 -17.23 -21.90 -11.15
C THR A 2 -15.97 -21.10 -10.86
N THR A 3 -16.13 -19.99 -10.16
CA THR A 3 -15.16 -18.95 -9.76
C THR A 3 -13.69 -19.35 -9.67
N ASP A 4 -13.34 -20.57 -9.26
CA ASP A 4 -11.98 -21.11 -9.23
C ASP A 4 -11.27 -21.12 -10.58
N ALA A 5 -11.95 -21.44 -11.68
CA ALA A 5 -11.33 -21.41 -13.02
C ALA A 5 -11.02 -19.97 -13.46
N HIS A 6 -11.88 -19.02 -13.12
CA HIS A 6 -11.65 -17.59 -13.35
C HIS A 6 -10.52 -17.06 -12.46
N ALA A 7 -10.49 -17.46 -11.18
CA ALA A 7 -9.43 -17.08 -10.26
C ALA A 7 -8.06 -17.65 -10.68
N ALA A 8 -8.03 -18.89 -11.16
CA ALA A 8 -6.82 -19.51 -11.69
C ALA A 8 -6.32 -18.81 -12.98
N GLY A 9 -7.22 -18.50 -13.92
CA GLY A 9 -6.88 -17.75 -15.14
C GLY A 9 -6.39 -16.33 -14.83
N HIS A 10 -7.04 -15.64 -13.91
CA HIS A 10 -6.61 -14.32 -13.45
C HIS A 10 -5.23 -14.36 -12.78
N ARG A 11 -4.98 -15.37 -11.93
CA ARG A 11 -3.67 -15.57 -11.28
C ARG A 11 -2.57 -15.81 -12.30
N ALA A 12 -2.78 -16.73 -13.25
CA ALA A 12 -1.80 -17.00 -14.30
C ALA A 12 -1.49 -15.76 -15.16
N HIS A 13 -2.50 -14.92 -15.41
CA HIS A 13 -2.30 -13.65 -16.10
C HIS A 13 -1.47 -12.65 -15.28
N LEU A 14 -1.75 -12.51 -13.98
CA LEU A 14 -0.94 -11.66 -13.09
C LEU A 14 0.50 -12.18 -12.95
N GLU A 15 0.69 -13.49 -12.82
CA GLU A 15 2.01 -14.12 -12.80
C GLU A 15 2.80 -13.80 -14.07
N HIS A 16 2.15 -13.83 -15.23
CA HIS A 16 2.78 -13.43 -16.49
C HIS A 16 3.16 -11.94 -16.52
N LEU A 17 2.31 -11.05 -16.04
CA LEU A 17 2.59 -9.61 -16.00
C LEU A 17 3.68 -9.23 -14.99
N CYS A 18 3.80 -10.00 -13.92
CA CYS A 18 4.79 -9.83 -12.85
C CYS A 18 6.08 -10.64 -13.08
N ALA A 19 6.17 -11.46 -14.13
CA ALA A 19 7.37 -12.19 -14.48
C ALA A 19 8.54 -11.23 -14.75
N ASP A 20 9.79 -11.71 -14.63
CA ASP A 20 10.97 -10.89 -14.87
C ASP A 20 10.95 -10.24 -16.26
N GLY A 21 11.10 -8.91 -16.31
CA GLY A 21 10.97 -8.11 -17.53
C GLY A 21 9.52 -7.77 -17.91
N GLY A 22 8.54 -8.27 -17.17
CA GLY A 22 7.13 -7.97 -17.31
C GLY A 22 6.77 -6.53 -16.87
N PRO A 23 5.61 -6.02 -17.34
CA PRO A 23 5.24 -4.62 -17.17
C PRO A 23 4.95 -4.21 -15.72
N LEU A 24 4.60 -5.16 -14.84
CA LEU A 24 4.25 -4.90 -13.43
C LEU A 24 5.41 -5.17 -12.46
N THR A 25 6.64 -5.24 -12.95
CA THR A 25 7.83 -5.42 -12.11
C THR A 25 8.38 -4.08 -11.61
N ALA A 26 9.07 -4.09 -10.46
CA ALA A 26 9.73 -2.90 -9.91
C ALA A 26 10.84 -2.32 -10.83
N HIS A 27 11.33 -3.13 -11.77
CA HIS A 27 12.34 -2.75 -12.75
C HIS A 27 11.76 -2.50 -14.15
N SER A 28 10.43 -2.62 -14.30
CA SER A 28 9.74 -2.30 -15.54
C SER A 28 10.00 -0.85 -15.94
N ARG A 29 10.14 -0.59 -17.24
CA ARG A 29 10.23 0.78 -17.78
C ARG A 29 9.03 1.66 -17.42
N TYR A 30 7.91 1.04 -17.04
CA TYR A 30 6.68 1.71 -16.63
C TYR A 30 6.58 1.92 -15.11
N ALA A 31 7.55 1.43 -14.33
CA ALA A 31 7.57 1.68 -12.90
C ALA A 31 7.78 3.18 -12.62
N THR A 32 7.06 3.73 -11.64
CA THR A 32 7.15 5.15 -11.25
C THR A 32 8.59 5.56 -10.90
N THR A 33 9.39 4.65 -10.35
CA THR A 33 10.82 4.85 -10.04
C THR A 33 11.72 4.99 -11.27
N GLN A 34 11.23 4.60 -12.45
CA GLN A 34 11.91 4.80 -13.74
C GLN A 34 11.55 6.14 -14.39
N ASN A 35 10.61 6.92 -13.84
CA ASN A 35 10.31 8.26 -14.36
C ASN A 35 11.48 9.22 -14.06
N PRO A 36 12.22 9.71 -15.08
CA PRO A 36 13.39 10.55 -14.88
C PRO A 36 13.06 11.97 -14.41
N GLU A 37 11.82 12.43 -14.58
CA GLU A 37 11.35 13.73 -14.09
C GLU A 37 11.19 13.72 -12.57
N TRP A 38 10.81 12.58 -11.98
CA TRP A 38 10.57 12.46 -10.55
C TRP A 38 11.71 11.75 -9.80
N PHE A 39 12.47 10.90 -10.49
CA PHE A 39 13.54 10.09 -9.91
C PHE A 39 14.87 10.30 -10.61
N ASN A 40 15.95 10.22 -9.85
CA ASN A 40 17.26 9.92 -10.38
C ASN A 40 17.34 8.42 -10.63
N VAL A 41 17.00 7.99 -11.85
CA VAL A 41 16.92 6.56 -12.24
C VAL A 41 18.23 5.80 -11.97
N LYS A 42 19.39 6.44 -12.17
CA LYS A 42 20.69 5.80 -11.89
C LYS A 42 20.92 5.52 -10.42
N ARG A 43 20.45 6.41 -9.54
CA ARG A 43 20.58 6.28 -8.08
C ARG A 43 19.37 5.64 -7.41
N GLN A 44 18.29 5.40 -8.15
CA GLN A 44 17.00 4.92 -7.64
C GLN A 44 16.49 5.75 -6.46
N GLN A 45 16.60 7.08 -6.58
CA GLN A 45 16.21 8.03 -5.53
C GLN A 45 15.25 9.08 -6.06
N PRO A 46 14.23 9.47 -5.28
CA PRO A 46 13.35 10.57 -5.66
C PRO A 46 14.16 11.87 -5.72
N ARG A 47 13.82 12.73 -6.68
CA ARG A 47 14.31 14.11 -6.73
C ARG A 47 13.74 14.93 -5.59
N GLN A 48 14.28 16.12 -5.38
CA GLN A 48 13.94 16.96 -4.24
C GLN A 48 12.44 17.28 -4.15
N GLU A 49 11.81 17.66 -5.25
CA GLU A 49 10.38 17.98 -5.29
C GLU A 49 9.52 16.75 -4.98
N ARG A 50 9.82 15.60 -5.62
CA ARG A 50 9.12 14.34 -5.32
C ARG A 50 9.29 13.92 -3.86
N ARG A 51 10.48 14.12 -3.29
CA ARG A 51 10.75 13.84 -1.88
C ARG A 51 9.99 14.80 -0.96
N ALA A 52 9.90 16.07 -1.31
CA ALA A 52 9.13 17.05 -0.55
C ALA A 52 7.65 16.67 -0.52
N LEU A 53 7.07 16.34 -1.68
CA LEU A 53 5.69 15.86 -1.79
C LEU A 53 5.45 14.57 -0.96
N HIS A 54 6.36 13.58 -1.05
CA HIS A 54 6.24 12.38 -0.22
C HIS A 54 6.27 12.72 1.28
N ASN A 55 7.16 13.62 1.70
CA ASN A 55 7.24 14.03 3.11
C ASN A 55 5.98 14.78 3.56
N GLU A 56 5.38 15.58 2.69
CA GLU A 56 4.12 16.29 2.96
C GLU A 56 2.96 15.31 3.14
N ILE A 57 2.79 14.36 2.22
CA ILE A 57 1.77 13.30 2.31
C ILE A 57 1.94 12.49 3.60
N LEU A 58 3.18 12.08 3.92
CA LEU A 58 3.47 11.36 5.15
C LEU A 58 3.18 12.20 6.39
N ALA A 59 3.54 13.48 6.39
CA ALA A 59 3.27 14.38 7.51
C ALA A 59 1.76 14.58 7.72
N ALA A 60 1.00 14.78 6.65
CA ALA A 60 -0.46 14.89 6.70
C ALA A 60 -1.09 13.59 7.23
N PHE A 61 -0.63 12.44 6.75
CA PHE A 61 -1.11 11.14 7.20
C PHE A 61 -0.83 10.89 8.68
N VAL A 62 0.37 11.22 9.16
CA VAL A 62 0.71 11.11 10.59
C VAL A 62 -0.08 12.12 11.43
N ALA A 63 -0.28 13.34 10.94
CA ALA A 63 -1.06 14.36 11.64
C ALA A 63 -2.54 13.99 11.79
N ALA A 64 -3.10 13.26 10.82
CA ALA A 64 -4.46 12.74 10.88
C ALA A 64 -4.66 11.65 11.96
N HIS A 65 -3.57 11.08 12.49
CA HIS A 65 -3.60 9.99 13.48
C HIS A 65 -2.81 10.36 14.75
N PRO A 66 -3.23 11.38 15.52
CA PRO A 66 -2.48 11.90 16.66
C PRO A 66 -2.34 10.91 17.82
N ASP A 67 -3.27 9.96 17.95
CA ASP A 67 -3.33 8.99 19.04
C ASP A 67 -2.38 7.78 18.86
N VAL A 68 -1.75 7.64 17.68
CA VAL A 68 -0.85 6.52 17.36
C VAL A 68 0.39 6.54 18.23
N LEU A 69 0.68 5.40 18.87
CA LEU A 69 1.84 5.26 19.75
C LEU A 69 3.15 5.13 18.97
N ARG A 70 4.14 5.95 19.33
CA ARG A 70 5.50 5.91 18.76
C ARG A 70 6.44 4.95 19.51
N ASN A 71 5.96 3.76 19.84
CA ASN A 71 6.69 2.77 20.65
C ASN A 71 7.43 1.70 19.82
N ARG A 72 7.54 1.89 18.49
CA ARG A 72 8.21 1.01 17.52
C ARG A 72 7.69 -0.44 17.52
N LYS A 73 6.38 -0.62 17.75
CA LYS A 73 5.70 -1.91 17.62
C LYS A 73 4.94 -1.98 16.30
N ALA A 74 4.89 -3.16 15.71
CA ALA A 74 4.09 -3.44 14.53
C ALA A 74 3.42 -4.82 14.68
N ILE A 75 2.18 -4.91 14.20
CA ILE A 75 1.45 -6.18 14.07
C ILE A 75 1.41 -6.50 12.57
N VAL A 76 1.93 -7.66 12.19
CA VAL A 76 1.93 -8.12 10.79
C VAL A 76 1.03 -9.35 10.69
N LEU A 77 -0.01 -9.27 9.87
CA LEU A 77 -0.98 -10.35 9.68
C LEU A 77 -0.94 -10.80 8.22
N ALA A 78 -0.66 -12.09 8.01
CA ALA A 78 -0.63 -12.71 6.70
C ALA A 78 -1.54 -13.94 6.68
N GLY A 79 -2.24 -14.16 5.57
CA GLY A 79 -3.13 -15.31 5.40
C GLY A 79 -4.17 -15.08 4.31
N PRO A 80 -4.82 -16.15 3.82
CA PRO A 80 -5.82 -16.03 2.76
C PRO A 80 -7.03 -15.18 3.19
N PRO A 81 -7.79 -14.60 2.23
CA PRO A 81 -9.07 -13.97 2.53
C PRO A 81 -9.97 -14.90 3.35
N GLY A 82 -10.66 -14.37 4.36
CA GLY A 82 -11.51 -15.18 5.25
C GLY A 82 -10.78 -16.00 6.32
N ALA A 83 -9.44 -15.99 6.39
CA ALA A 83 -8.66 -16.72 7.41
C ALA A 83 -8.77 -16.14 8.85
N GLY A 84 -9.67 -15.17 9.09
CA GLY A 84 -9.86 -14.57 10.41
C GLY A 84 -8.79 -13.55 10.82
N LYS A 85 -8.07 -12.94 9.86
CA LYS A 85 -7.03 -11.93 10.15
C LYS A 85 -7.57 -10.77 10.99
N SER A 86 -8.76 -10.25 10.67
CA SER A 86 -9.41 -9.18 11.43
C SER A 86 -9.69 -9.61 12.88
N THR A 87 -10.19 -10.82 13.10
CA THR A 87 -10.41 -11.37 14.45
C THR A 87 -9.10 -11.53 15.23
N ALA A 88 -8.03 -11.97 14.56
CA ALA A 88 -6.70 -12.05 15.16
C ALA A 88 -6.14 -10.67 15.53
N GLN A 89 -6.38 -9.65 14.70
CA GLN A 89 -6.00 -8.26 14.97
C GLN A 89 -6.63 -7.75 16.27
N ASP A 90 -7.95 -7.86 16.40
CA ASP A 90 -8.69 -7.40 17.58
C ASP A 90 -8.17 -8.06 18.86
N THR A 91 -7.90 -9.37 18.78
CA THR A 91 -7.36 -10.15 19.89
C THR A 91 -5.96 -9.67 20.29
N LEU A 92 -5.09 -9.41 19.33
CA LEU A 92 -3.72 -8.94 19.58
C LEU A 92 -3.73 -7.52 20.18
N ILE A 93 -4.57 -6.62 19.67
CA ILE A 93 -4.70 -5.27 20.22
C ILE A 93 -5.16 -5.36 21.69
N ALA A 94 -6.18 -6.15 21.99
CA ALA A 94 -6.65 -6.36 23.37
C ALA A 94 -5.54 -6.89 24.30
N GLN A 95 -4.71 -7.82 23.84
CA GLN A 95 -3.59 -8.36 24.61
C GLN A 95 -2.50 -7.33 24.91
N THR A 96 -2.30 -6.34 24.04
CA THR A 96 -1.28 -5.29 24.23
C THR A 96 -1.69 -4.20 25.22
N ARG A 97 -2.93 -4.23 25.75
CA ARG A 97 -3.52 -3.17 26.59
C ARG A 97 -3.48 -1.78 25.94
N THR A 98 -3.55 -1.75 24.62
CA THR A 98 -3.67 -0.52 23.83
C THR A 98 -5.04 -0.49 23.17
N ARG A 99 -5.44 0.67 22.66
CA ARG A 99 -6.71 0.85 21.94
C ARG A 99 -6.47 0.82 20.42
N PRO A 100 -7.47 0.47 19.59
CA PRO A 100 -7.32 0.44 18.13
C PRO A 100 -6.78 1.76 17.54
N GLU A 101 -7.21 2.91 18.06
CA GLU A 101 -6.79 4.24 17.58
C GLU A 101 -5.31 4.54 17.85
N GLN A 102 -4.67 3.73 18.71
CA GLN A 102 -3.25 3.82 19.02
C GLN A 102 -2.36 3.07 18.03
N TRP A 103 -2.97 2.38 17.06
CA TRP A 103 -2.29 1.69 15.97
C TRP A 103 -2.60 2.35 14.64
N LEU A 104 -1.57 2.51 13.82
CA LEU A 104 -1.73 2.97 12.45
C LEU A 104 -2.00 1.75 11.56
N SER A 105 -3.22 1.66 11.03
CA SER A 105 -3.53 0.64 10.01
C SER A 105 -2.78 0.98 8.72
N ILE A 106 -2.02 0.01 8.20
CA ILE A 106 -1.40 0.09 6.89
C ILE A 106 -1.93 -1.08 6.09
N ASN A 107 -3.05 -0.87 5.41
CA ASN A 107 -3.65 -1.86 4.54
C ASN A 107 -3.75 -1.30 3.10
N PRO A 108 -3.13 -1.95 2.10
CA PRO A 108 -3.21 -1.49 0.72
C PRO A 108 -4.63 -1.52 0.15
N ASP A 109 -5.54 -2.30 0.73
CA ASP A 109 -6.94 -2.34 0.28
C ASP A 109 -7.75 -1.11 0.74
N ASP A 110 -7.34 -0.41 1.81
CA ASP A 110 -8.04 0.79 2.29
C ASP A 110 -8.02 1.93 1.23
N PHE A 111 -7.05 1.88 0.31
CA PHE A 111 -6.95 2.81 -0.82
C PHE A 111 -7.89 2.49 -1.99
N LYS A 112 -8.64 1.39 -1.93
CA LYS A 112 -9.57 0.97 -3.01
C LYS A 112 -11.01 1.42 -2.75
N ASP A 113 -11.35 1.70 -1.49
CA ASP A 113 -12.70 2.02 -1.03
C ASP A 113 -12.97 3.52 -0.87
N GLU A 114 -11.99 4.39 -1.14
CA GLU A 114 -12.30 5.80 -1.41
C GLU A 114 -13.04 5.86 -2.75
N PRO A 115 -14.37 6.13 -2.78
CA PRO A 115 -14.99 6.52 -4.03
C PRO A 115 -14.20 7.73 -4.54
N ALA A 116 -13.96 7.78 -5.85
CA ALA A 116 -13.48 8.98 -6.53
C ALA A 116 -14.43 10.14 -6.20
N ALA A 117 -14.21 10.77 -5.05
CA ALA A 117 -14.91 11.95 -4.61
C ALA A 117 -14.36 13.05 -5.52
N ASP A 118 -15.21 13.42 -6.46
CA ASP A 118 -15.05 14.48 -7.44
C ASP A 118 -14.29 15.67 -6.82
N GLY A 119 -13.04 15.84 -7.24
CA GLY A 119 -12.11 16.87 -6.78
C GLY A 119 -11.32 17.40 -7.98
N PRO A 120 -11.25 18.73 -8.17
CA PRO A 120 -10.70 19.31 -9.39
C PRO A 120 -9.18 19.18 -9.38
N GLY A 121 -8.62 18.64 -10.46
CA GLY A 121 -7.18 18.60 -10.68
C GLY A 121 -6.63 17.19 -10.51
N GLY A 122 -6.65 16.46 -11.61
CA GLY A 122 -6.05 15.14 -11.72
C GLY A 122 -4.58 15.14 -11.31
N TRP A 123 -4.29 14.42 -10.24
CA TRP A 123 -2.95 13.91 -9.97
C TRP A 123 -2.77 12.65 -10.82
N GLN A 124 -2.23 12.83 -12.02
CA GLN A 124 -1.72 11.72 -12.82
C GLN A 124 -0.40 11.26 -12.20
N LEU A 125 -0.41 10.05 -11.63
CA LEU A 125 0.78 9.24 -11.36
C LEU A 125 1.23 8.51 -12.63
#